data_AF-A0A531N866-F1
#
_entry.id   AF-A0A531N866-F1
#
_cell.length_a   1.000
_cell.length_b   1.000
_cell.length_c   1.000
_cell.angle_alpha   90.00
_cell.angle_beta   90.00
_cell.angle_gamma   90.00
#
_symmetry.space_group_name_H-M   'P 1'
#
loop_
_entity.id
_entity.type
_entity.pdbx_description
1 polymer ?
#
loop_
_entity_poly.entity_id
_entity_poly.type
_entity_poly.pdbx_seq_one_letter_code
_entity_poly.pdbx_strand_id
1 'polypeptide(L)' 'PVRVHELTARVRQKVKTGLPDRSIEELIVEMASLRRLAMAFELPGSENVVQIPERLLR' A
#
# COMPACT_ATOMS: atom_id res chain seq x y z
N PRO A 1 -6.92 6.69 -3.81
CA PRO A 1 -5.68 5.88 -3.91
C PRO A 1 -6.04 4.41 -3.71
N VAL A 2 -5.48 3.49 -4.50
CA VAL A 2 -5.75 2.05 -4.34
C VAL A 2 -4.75 1.46 -3.35
N ARG A 3 -5.21 0.58 -2.45
CA ARG A 3 -4.31 -0.14 -1.54
C ARG A 3 -3.54 -1.22 -2.28
N VAL A 4 -2.22 -1.24 -2.12
CA VAL A 4 -1.34 -2.20 -2.80
C VAL A 4 -1.73 -3.64 -2.43
N HIS A 5 -1.94 -3.91 -1.14
CA HIS A 5 -2.29 -5.25 -0.67
C HIS A 5 -3.63 -5.76 -1.20
N GLU A 6 -4.67 -4.90 -1.22
CA GLU A 6 -5.97 -5.26 -1.80
C GLU A 6 -5.87 -5.53 -3.31
N LEU A 7 -5.05 -4.75 -4.03
CA LEU A 7 -4.84 -4.95 -5.45
C LEU A 7 -4.09 -6.25 -5.72
N THR A 8 -3.08 -6.59 -4.91
CA THR A 8 -2.38 -7.88 -4.97
C THR A 8 -3.33 -9.05 -4.78
N ALA A 9 -4.21 -8.99 -3.78
CA ALA A 9 -5.23 -10.03 -3.56
C ALA A 9 -6.15 -10.20 -4.78
N ARG A 10 -6.58 -9.09 -5.40
CA ARG A 10 -7.39 -9.13 -6.63
C ARG A 10 -6.63 -9.71 -7.83
N VAL A 11 -5.35 -9.38 -7.97
CA VAL A 11 -4.48 -9.95 -9.02
C VAL A 11 -4.36 -11.45 -8.83
N ARG A 12 -4.09 -11.93 -7.61
CA ARG A 12 -3.97 -13.35 -7.28
C ARG A 12 -5.24 -14.15 -7.59
N GLN A 13 -6.41 -13.55 -7.38
CA GLN A 13 -7.69 -14.19 -7.71
C GLN A 13 -7.92 -14.34 -9.22
N LYS A 14 -7.40 -13.40 -10.02
CA LYS A 14 -7.67 -13.34 -11.47
C LYS A 14 -6.55 -13.94 -12.32
N VAL A 15 -5.32 -13.96 -11.80
CA VAL A 15 -4.12 -14.37 -12.53
C VAL A 15 -3.51 -15.56 -11.82
N LYS A 16 -3.45 -16.70 -12.50
CA LYS A 16 -2.67 -17.84 -12.03
C LYS A 16 -1.19 -17.53 -12.23
N THR A 17 -0.48 -17.34 -11.14
CA THR A 17 0.97 -17.08 -11.13
C THR A 17 1.62 -17.83 -9.97
N GLY A 18 2.86 -18.27 -10.16
CA GLY A 18 3.70 -18.84 -9.10
C GLY A 18 4.45 -17.77 -8.29
N LEU A 19 4.26 -16.48 -8.62
CA LEU A 19 4.90 -15.39 -7.89
C LEU A 19 4.32 -15.23 -6.49
N PRO A 20 5.15 -15.01 -5.46
CA PRO A 20 4.68 -14.69 -4.12
C PRO A 20 4.03 -13.31 -4.08
N ASP A 21 3.16 -13.06 -3.09
CA ASP A 21 2.43 -11.79 -2.97
C ASP A 21 3.35 -10.57 -2.96
N ARG A 22 4.48 -10.66 -2.26
CA ARG A 22 5.48 -9.59 -2.21
C ARG A 22 5.98 -9.18 -3.60
N SER A 23 6.26 -10.13 -4.48
CA SER A 23 6.73 -9.82 -5.84
C SER A 23 5.63 -9.19 -6.69
N ILE A 24 4.37 -9.55 -6.44
CA ILE A 24 3.22 -8.91 -7.09
C ILE A 24 3.05 -7.47 -6.58
N GLU A 25 3.20 -7.24 -5.28
CA GLU A 25 3.19 -5.90 -4.68
C GLU A 25 4.30 -5.02 -5.27
N GLU A 26 5.53 -5.52 -5.33
CA GLU A 26 6.67 -4.82 -5.93
C GLU A 26 6.38 -4.42 -7.39
N LEU A 27 5.87 -5.35 -8.20
CA LEU A 27 5.49 -5.08 -9.58
C LEU A 27 4.37 -4.03 -9.69
N ILE A 28 3.34 -4.12 -8.86
CA ILE A 28 2.26 -3.12 -8.80
C ILE A 28 2.84 -1.74 -8.50
N VAL A 29 3.76 -1.66 -7.54
CA VAL A 29 4.38 -0.39 -7.12
C VAL A 29 5.21 0.21 -8.23
N GLU A 30 6.05 -0.59 -8.88
CA GLU A 30 6.84 -0.17 -10.03
C GLU A 30 5.94 0.36 -11.16
N MET A 31 4.91 -0.41 -11.53
CA MET A 31 4.00 -0.08 -12.63
C MET A 31 3.16 1.17 -12.36
N ALA A 32 2.77 1.41 -11.11
CA ALA A 32 2.07 2.63 -10.71
C ALA A 32 3.01 3.83 -10.65
N SER A 33 4.25 3.64 -10.19
CA SER A 33 5.28 4.69 -10.14
C SER A 33 5.60 5.22 -11.54
N LEU A 34 5.81 4.31 -12.51
CA LEU A 34 6.01 4.66 -13.92
C LEU A 34 4.84 5.47 -14.50
N ARG A 35 3.62 5.23 -14.03
CA ARG A 35 2.41 5.93 -14.47
C ARG A 35 2.00 7.10 -13.59
N ARG A 36 2.79 7.42 -12.56
CA ARG A 36 2.50 8.47 -11.57
C ARG A 36 1.12 8.29 -10.92
N LEU A 37 0.72 7.03 -10.68
CA LEU A 37 -0.54 6.69 -10.03
C LEU A 37 -0.38 6.65 -8.52
N ALA A 38 -1.32 7.26 -7.80
CA ALA A 38 -1.32 7.27 -6.35
C ALA A 38 -1.71 5.89 -5.78
N MET A 39 -0.86 5.36 -4.90
CA MET A 39 -1.09 4.11 -4.16
C MET A 39 -1.09 4.38 -2.66
N ALA A 40 -1.86 3.57 -1.93
CA ALA A 40 -1.84 3.54 -0.48
C ALA A 40 -1.09 2.28 0.00
N PHE A 41 -0.18 2.47 0.94
CA PHE A 41 0.49 1.40 1.67
C PHE A 41 -0.14 1.33 3.06
N GLU A 42 -0.63 0.16 3.46
CA GLU A 42 -0.96 -0.06 4.85
C GLU A 42 0.31 -0.48 5.57
N LEU A 43 0.80 0.39 6.45
CA LEU A 43 1.81 0.03 7.44
C LEU A 43 1.07 -0.69 8.57
N PRO A 44 1.34 -1.97 8.85
CA PRO A 44 0.69 -2.67 9.95
C PRO A 44 1.04 -1.98 11.26
N GLY A 45 0.03 -1.53 12.01
CA GLY A 45 0.19 -0.87 13.31
C GLY A 45 0.41 0.65 13.26
N SER A 46 0.45 1.29 12.08
CA SER A 46 0.46 2.75 12.01
C SER A 46 -0.97 3.29 11.98
N GLU A 47 -1.54 3.53 13.16
CA GLU A 47 -2.41 4.68 13.24
C GLU A 47 -1.53 5.89 12.93
N ASN A 48 -1.77 6.60 11.82
CA ASN A 48 -1.06 7.84 11.49
C ASN A 48 -1.49 8.96 12.46
N VAL A 49 -1.40 8.74 13.77
CA VAL A 49 -1.67 9.72 14.82
C VAL A 49 -0.35 10.39 15.16
N VAL A 50 -0.18 11.62 14.70
CA VAL A 50 0.78 12.52 15.31
C VAL A 50 0.19 12.89 16.67
N GLN A 51 0.73 12.35 17.77
CA GLN A 51 0.39 12.85 19.09
C GLN A 51 0.83 14.31 19.17
N ILE A 52 -0.12 15.24 19.13
CA ILE A 52 0.17 16.66 19.33
C ILE A 52 0.46 16.86 20.82
N PRO A 53 1.66 17.36 21.19
CA PRO A 53 1.97 17.62 22.58
C PRO A 53 0.99 18.62 23.18
N GLU A 54 0.40 18.31 24.35
CA GLU A 54 -0.58 19.16 25.07
C GLU A 54 -0.08 20.59 25.34
N ARG A 55 1.24 20.78 25.34
CA ARG A 55 1.92 22.09 25.44
C ARG A 55 1.65 23.05 24.27
N LEU A 56 1.02 22.59 23.19
CA LEU A 56 0.59 23.43 22.06
C LEU A 56 -0.90 23.83 22.12
N LEU A 57 -1.63 23.40 23.15
CA LEU A 57 -3.06 23.71 23.36
C LEU A 57 -3.28 24.80 24.44
N ARG A 58 -2.27 25.61 24.75
CA ARG A 58 -2.38 26.78 25.64
C ARG A 58 -2.31 28.07 24.87
#